data_AF-A0A162FS04-F1
#
_entry.id   AF-A0A162FS04-F1
#
_cell.length_a   1.000
_cell.length_b   1.000
_cell.length_c   1.000
_cell.angle_alpha   90.00
_cell.angle_beta   90.00
_cell.angle_gamma   90.00
#
_symmetry.space_group_name_H-M   'P 1'
#
loop_
_entity.id
_entity.type
_entity.pdbx_description
1 polymer ?
#
loop_
_entity_poly.entity_id
_entity_poly.type
_entity_poly.pdbx_seq_one_letter_code
_entity_poly.pdbx_strand_id
1 'polypeptide(L)' 'MPAIKGYWRKGMNRADAPHLPLTPDTVDAHLRGEVHIGLYPLADDDACWWVAANFDKEAAMLDARGFPPKT' A
#
# COMPACT_ATOMS: atom_id res chain seq x y z
N MET A 1 -8.71 0.16 -1.88
CA MET A 1 -9.66 0.68 -0.87
C MET A 1 -8.95 0.65 0.47
N PRO A 2 -9.00 1.67 1.34
CA PRO A 2 -8.33 1.60 2.65
C PRO A 2 -9.09 0.67 3.61
N ALA A 3 -8.39 0.14 4.61
CA ALA A 3 -8.98 -0.65 5.69
C ALA A 3 -9.72 0.29 6.65
N ILE A 4 -11.04 0.39 6.51
CA ILE A 4 -11.91 1.22 7.34
C ILE A 4 -13.05 0.39 7.93
N LYS A 5 -13.65 0.86 9.02
CA LYS A 5 -14.89 0.28 9.56
C LYS A 5 -16.01 0.45 8.53
N GLY A 6 -16.64 -0.66 8.14
CA GLY A 6 -17.66 -0.69 7.10
C GLY A 6 -17.05 -0.76 5.70
N TYR A 7 -17.49 0.09 4.77
CA TYR A 7 -17.04 0.09 3.39
C TYR A 7 -16.74 1.50 2.88
N TRP A 8 -15.73 1.62 2.03
CA TRP A 8 -15.39 2.90 1.41
C TRP A 8 -16.45 3.31 0.40
N ARG A 9 -16.83 4.59 0.43
CA ARG A 9 -17.79 5.17 -0.51
C ARG A 9 -17.10 6.26 -1.31
N LYS A 10 -17.40 6.32 -2.62
CA LYS A 10 -16.91 7.39 -3.49
C LYS A 10 -17.32 8.75 -2.88
N GLY A 11 -16.35 9.64 -2.69
CA GLY A 11 -16.56 10.97 -2.08
C GLY A 11 -16.32 11.05 -0.58
N MET A 12 -15.99 9.95 0.11
CA MET A 12 -15.62 9.98 1.52
C MET A 12 -14.32 10.77 1.74
N ASN A 13 -14.30 11.64 2.76
CA ASN A 13 -13.07 12.32 3.18
C ASN A 13 -12.11 11.30 3.81
N ARG A 14 -10.87 11.24 3.33
CA ARG A 14 -9.84 10.34 3.88
C ARG A 14 -9.43 10.70 5.31
N ALA A 15 -9.45 11.98 5.67
CA ALA A 15 -9.05 12.46 6.99
C ALA A 15 -10.03 12.02 8.09
N ASP A 16 -11.32 11.95 7.75
CA ASP A 16 -12.40 11.63 8.69
C ASP A 16 -12.83 10.16 8.62
N ALA A 17 -12.23 9.38 7.72
CA ALA A 17 -12.59 7.99 7.54
C ALA A 17 -12.22 7.15 8.78
N PRO A 18 -13.09 6.24 9.23
CA PRO A 18 -12.86 5.45 10.43
C PRO A 18 -11.90 4.28 10.15
N HIS A 19 -10.61 4.58 9.97
CA HIS A 19 -9.57 3.59 9.67
C HIS A 19 -9.47 2.50 10.75
N LEU A 20 -9.18 1.27 10.32
CA LEU A 20 -8.85 0.18 11.24
C LEU A 20 -7.43 0.40 11.77
N PRO A 21 -7.20 0.24 13.09
CA PRO A 21 -5.85 0.29 13.64
C PRO A 21 -5.01 -0.86 13.07
N LEU A 22 -3.73 -0.63 12.85
CA LEU A 22 -2.81 -1.67 12.39
C LEU A 22 -2.50 -2.64 13.54
N THR A 23 -3.28 -3.70 13.64
CA THR A 23 -3.16 -4.79 14.62
C THR A 23 -2.88 -6.11 13.93
N PRO A 24 -2.38 -7.14 14.65
CA PRO A 24 -2.25 -8.50 14.09
C PRO A 24 -3.54 -8.99 13.44
N ASP A 25 -4.69 -8.82 14.09
CA ASP A 25 -6.00 -9.22 13.55
C ASP A 25 -6.33 -8.52 12.22
N THR A 26 -5.98 -7.24 12.08
CA THR A 26 -6.21 -6.47 10.85
C THR A 26 -5.30 -6.96 9.72
N VAL A 27 -4.04 -7.33 10.05
CA VAL A 27 -3.11 -7.96 9.10
C VAL A 27 -3.63 -9.33 8.67
N ASP A 28 -4.10 -10.13 9.62
CA ASP A 28 -4.70 -11.45 9.37
C ASP A 28 -5.91 -11.36 8.43
N ALA A 29 -6.82 -10.43 8.67
CA ALA A 29 -7.96 -10.17 7.79
C ALA A 29 -7.52 -9.70 6.39
N HIS A 30 -6.44 -8.92 6.29
CA HIS A 30 -5.88 -8.52 5.01
C HIS A 30 -5.33 -9.70 4.20
N LEU A 31 -4.58 -10.60 4.86
CA LEU A 31 -4.04 -11.80 4.25
C LEU A 31 -5.12 -12.77 3.78
N ARG A 32 -6.30 -12.75 4.44
CA ARG A 32 -7.50 -13.49 4.01
C ARG A 32 -8.29 -12.80 2.90
N GLY A 33 -7.92 -11.59 2.50
CA GLY A 33 -8.60 -10.82 1.45
C GLY A 33 -9.88 -10.12 1.91
N GLU A 34 -10.13 -10.05 3.22
CA GLU A 34 -11.33 -9.44 3.80
C GLU A 34 -11.24 -7.91 3.85
N VAL A 35 -10.02 -7.39 4.01
CA VAL A 35 -9.71 -5.95 4.01
C VAL A 35 -8.48 -5.65 3.17
N HIS A 36 -8.31 -4.39 2.78
CA HIS A 36 -7.16 -3.92 2.01
C HIS A 36 -6.36 -2.91 2.84
N ILE A 37 -5.12 -3.26 3.19
CA ILE A 37 -4.17 -2.35 3.85
C ILE A 37 -3.27 -1.71 2.77
N GLY A 38 -2.92 -0.44 2.97
CA GLY A 38 -1.90 0.24 2.20
C GLY A 38 -0.92 0.96 3.13
N LEU A 39 0.35 0.98 2.76
CA LEU A 39 1.39 1.73 3.46
C LEU A 39 1.73 2.97 2.65
N TYR A 40 1.89 4.11 3.33
CA TYR A 40 2.38 5.34 2.73
C TYR A 40 3.79 5.62 3.26
N PRO A 41 4.85 5.30 2.50
CA PRO A 41 6.22 5.33 2.99
C PRO A 41 6.89 6.73 2.92
N LEU A 42 6.12 7.79 2.70
CA LEU A 42 6.62 9.17 2.69
C LEU A 42 6.67 9.70 4.11
N ALA A 43 7.84 10.17 4.52
CA ALA A 43 8.05 10.89 5.77
C ALA A 43 7.63 12.37 5.64
N ASP A 44 7.54 13.06 6.76
CA ASP A 44 7.09 14.46 6.82
C ASP A 44 8.03 15.45 6.10
N ASP A 45 9.27 15.03 5.79
CA ASP A 45 10.28 15.79 5.06
C ASP A 45 10.31 15.44 3.55
N ASP A 46 9.23 14.84 3.03
CA ASP A 46 9.12 14.32 1.66
C ASP A 46 10.17 13.24 1.31
N ALA A 47 10.87 12.68 2.30
CA ALA A 47 11.79 11.57 2.09
C ALA A 47 11.02 10.23 2.04
N CYS A 48 11.49 9.32 1.20
CA CYS A 48 10.97 7.95 1.13
C CYS A 48 12.10 6.97 1.43
N TRP A 49 11.92 6.13 2.45
CA TRP A 49 12.97 5.21 2.89
C TRP A 49 13.09 3.99 1.98
N TRP A 50 12.01 3.66 1.27
CA TRP A 50 11.91 2.49 0.41
C TRP A 50 11.45 2.86 -0.99
N VAL A 51 11.97 2.15 -1.98
CA VAL A 51 11.45 2.17 -3.35
C VAL A 51 10.70 0.87 -3.57
N ALA A 52 9.42 0.96 -3.97
CA ALA A 52 8.63 -0.20 -4.37
C ALA A 52 8.57 -0.25 -5.90
N ALA A 53 9.03 -1.35 -6.48
CA ALA A 53 8.80 -1.67 -7.89
C ALA A 53 7.63 -2.66 -7.97
N ASN A 54 6.57 -2.29 -8.68
CA ASN A 54 5.44 -3.18 -8.91
C ASN A 54 5.65 -3.93 -10.23
N PHE A 55 6.00 -5.19 -10.14
CA PHE A 55 6.20 -6.06 -11.30
C PHE A 55 4.86 -6.69 -11.70
N ASP A 56 4.22 -6.19 -12.76
CA ASP A 56 2.96 -6.74 -13.24
C ASP A 56 3.16 -7.77 -14.37
N LYS A 57 2.82 -9.03 -14.05
CA LYS A 57 2.62 -10.13 -15.00
C LYS A 57 3.74 -10.25 -16.06
N GLU A 58 3.39 -10.37 -17.34
CA GLU A 58 4.31 -10.73 -18.44
C GLU A 58 5.45 -9.73 -18.64
N ALA A 59 5.27 -8.47 -18.19
CA ALA A 59 6.28 -7.42 -18.29
C ALA A 59 7.28 -7.41 -17.12
N ALA A 60 7.02 -8.17 -16.04
CA ALA A 60 7.87 -8.22 -14.85
C ALA A 60 9.36 -8.50 -15.14
N MET A 61 9.64 -9.38 -16.12
CA MET A 61 11.01 -9.69 -16.53
C MET A 61 11.74 -8.54 -17.23
N LEU A 62 11.01 -7.66 -17.91
CA LEU A 62 11.57 -6.46 -18.54
C LEU A 62 11.88 -5.39 -17.50
N ASP A 63 11.00 -5.18 -16.54
CA ASP A 63 11.20 -4.24 -15.44
C ASP A 63 12.40 -4.63 -14.56
N ALA A 64 12.62 -5.93 -14.33
CA ALA A 64 13.72 -6.42 -13.49
C ALA A 64 15.11 -6.17 -14.09
N ARG A 65 15.20 -5.91 -15.40
CA ARG A 65 16.45 -5.62 -16.11
C ARG A 65 16.84 -4.14 -16.08
N GLY A 66 15.96 -3.25 -15.62
CA GLY A 66 16.11 -1.81 -15.75
C GLY A 66 16.94 -1.09 -14.69
N PHE A 67 17.51 -1.78 -13.69
CA PHE A 67 18.24 -1.12 -12.60
C PHE A 67 19.75 -1.40 -12.67
N PRO A 68 20.54 -0.61 -13.44
CA PRO A 68 21.99 -0.67 -13.31
C PRO A 68 22.40 -0.05 -11.95
N PRO A 69 23.34 -0.67 -11.22
CA PRO A 69 23.90 -0.04 -10.03
C PRO A 69 24.57 1.28 -10.45
N LYS A 70 24.22 2.38 -9.79
CA LYS A 70 24.97 3.63 -9.92
C LYS A 70 26.33 3.42 -9.26
N THR A 71 27.38 3.34 -10.08
CA THR A 71 28.79 3.45 -9.66
C THR A 71 29.11 4.86 -9.19
#